data_AF-A0A351RU34-F1
#
_entry.id   AF-A0A351RU34-F1
#
_cell.length_a   1.000
_cell.length_b   1.000
_cell.length_c   1.000
_cell.angle_alpha   90.00
_cell.angle_beta   90.00
_cell.angle_gamma   90.00
#
_symmetry.space_group_name_H-M   'P 1'
#
loop_
_entity.id
_entity.type
_entity.pdbx_description
1 polymer ?
#
loop_
_entity_poly.entity_id
_entity_poly.type
_entity_poly.pdbx_seq_one_letter_code
_entity_poly.pdbx_strand_id
1 'polypeptide(L)'
;SEQISTAGTEASGTGNMKLSLNGALTIGTLDGANIEIMNEVGKDNIFIFGLTTEEVMQIKNSGYNPYDYYEKNQELKEALNMIEKGYFSPENANLFKPIVDSLLRNGDTYMLLADYESYINCQERVSRLYEDRHEWAKKSILNVANMGKFSSDRTIKEYAKEIWGINIDKDKSLNPKS
;
A
#
# COMPACT_ATOMS: atom_id res chain seq x y z
N SER A 1 0.72 1.86 -8.29
CA SER A 1 1.56 2.28 -7.15
C SER A 1 1.36 1.24 -6.07
N GLU A 2 2.37 0.40 -5.81
CA GLU A 2 2.30 -0.70 -4.83
C GLU A 2 2.62 -0.17 -3.44
N GLN A 3 1.65 -0.18 -2.54
CA GLN A 3 1.75 0.31 -1.16
C GLN A 3 1.25 -0.78 -0.22
N ILE A 4 1.98 -1.90 -0.22
CA ILE A 4 1.50 -3.22 0.23
C ILE A 4 2.09 -3.66 1.59
N SER A 5 2.52 -2.69 2.40
CA SER A 5 2.98 -2.94 3.78
C SER A 5 1.88 -3.63 4.58
N THR A 6 2.21 -4.57 5.48
CA THR A 6 1.22 -5.21 6.37
C THR A 6 0.52 -4.14 7.19
N ALA A 7 -0.81 -4.22 7.33
CA ALA A 7 -1.56 -3.22 8.07
C ALA A 7 -1.06 -3.04 9.52
N GLY A 8 -0.90 -1.78 9.95
CA GLY A 8 -0.36 -1.40 11.24
C GLY A 8 1.17 -1.32 11.30
N THR A 9 1.88 -1.41 10.18
CA THR A 9 3.36 -1.34 10.16
C THR A 9 3.92 -0.07 9.53
N GLU A 10 3.14 0.59 8.66
CA GLU A 10 3.54 1.82 8.00
C GLU A 10 2.97 3.04 8.73
N ALA A 11 3.82 3.73 9.48
CA ALA A 11 3.42 4.95 10.19
C ALA A 11 3.11 6.12 9.24
N SER A 12 3.87 6.22 8.13
CA SER A 12 3.67 7.21 7.08
C SER A 12 4.43 6.81 5.81
N GLY A 13 3.82 7.05 4.65
CA GLY A 13 4.43 6.89 3.34
C GLY A 13 4.46 8.22 2.60
N THR A 14 5.58 8.59 2.00
CA THR A 14 5.64 9.74 1.07
C THR A 14 5.77 9.30 -0.39
N GLY A 15 6.16 8.03 -0.62
CA GLY A 15 6.21 7.44 -1.96
C GLY A 15 4.83 7.34 -2.60
N ASN A 16 3.84 6.87 -1.84
CA ASN A 16 2.44 6.82 -2.26
C ASN A 16 1.90 8.20 -2.66
N MET A 17 2.22 9.25 -1.90
CA MET A 17 1.81 10.62 -2.19
C MET A 17 2.36 11.09 -3.54
N LYS A 18 3.68 10.88 -3.77
CA LYS A 18 4.35 11.25 -5.03
C LYS A 18 3.73 10.53 -6.23
N LEU A 19 3.49 9.23 -6.09
CA LEU A 19 2.96 8.42 -7.19
C LEU A 19 1.51 8.79 -7.52
N SER A 20 0.65 8.98 -6.51
CA SER A 20 -0.74 9.40 -6.72
C SER A 20 -0.82 10.82 -7.31
N LEU A 21 0.05 11.74 -6.88
CA LEU A 21 0.20 13.07 -7.48
C LEU A 21 0.60 13.03 -8.97
N ASN A 22 1.25 11.97 -9.43
CA ASN A 22 1.61 11.77 -10.84
C ASN A 22 0.62 10.86 -11.59
N GLY A 23 -0.57 10.62 -11.02
CA GLY A 23 -1.65 9.90 -11.68
C GLY A 23 -1.56 8.38 -11.59
N ALA A 24 -0.63 7.83 -10.80
CA ALA A 24 -0.63 6.39 -10.53
C ALA A 24 -1.76 6.04 -9.56
N LEU A 25 -2.62 5.09 -9.94
CA LEU A 25 -3.59 4.51 -9.01
C LEU A 25 -2.85 3.65 -7.98
N THR A 26 -3.25 3.79 -6.71
CA THR A 26 -2.68 3.03 -5.61
C THR A 26 -3.39 1.69 -5.48
N ILE A 27 -2.60 0.62 -5.35
CA ILE A 27 -3.02 -0.65 -4.78
C ILE A 27 -2.29 -0.80 -3.45
N GLY A 28 -3.01 -1.05 -2.36
CA GLY A 28 -2.40 -1.05 -1.05
C GLY A 28 -3.30 -1.59 0.05
N THR A 29 -2.69 -1.85 1.19
CA THR A 29 -3.40 -2.20 2.42
C THR A 29 -4.02 -0.97 3.06
N LEU A 30 -4.98 -1.19 3.96
CA LEU A 30 -5.62 -0.12 4.73
C LEU A 30 -4.71 0.34 5.88
N ASP A 31 -3.57 0.93 5.53
CA ASP A 31 -2.53 1.35 6.48
C ASP A 31 -2.00 2.76 6.22
N GLY A 32 -1.49 3.40 7.27
CA GLY A 32 -0.79 4.68 7.21
C GLY A 32 -1.42 5.71 6.28
N ALA A 33 -0.59 6.24 5.37
CA ALA A 33 -1.01 7.27 4.43
C ALA A 33 -1.99 6.77 3.33
N ASN A 34 -2.17 5.46 3.15
CA ASN A 34 -3.19 4.95 2.20
C ASN A 34 -4.61 5.25 2.69
N ILE A 35 -4.84 5.26 4.01
CA ILE A 35 -6.12 5.66 4.61
C ILE A 35 -6.40 7.13 4.28
N GLU A 36 -5.41 8.00 4.46
CA GLU A 36 -5.54 9.41 4.14
C GLU A 36 -5.79 9.62 2.64
N ILE A 37 -5.02 8.95 1.77
CA ILE A 37 -5.20 9.05 0.31
C ILE A 37 -6.61 8.60 -0.06
N MET A 38 -7.07 7.45 0.44
CA MET A 38 -8.43 6.96 0.18
C MET A 38 -9.52 7.95 0.60
N ASN A 39 -9.34 8.65 1.72
CA ASN A 39 -10.28 9.66 2.18
C ASN A 39 -10.35 10.88 1.25
N GLU A 40 -9.21 11.28 0.65
CA GLU A 40 -9.17 12.42 -0.28
C GLU A 40 -9.62 12.05 -1.69
N VAL A 41 -9.12 10.93 -2.24
CA VAL A 41 -9.41 10.53 -3.63
C VAL A 41 -10.74 9.78 -3.75
N GLY A 42 -11.28 9.26 -2.65
CA GLY A 42 -12.49 8.44 -2.59
C GLY A 42 -12.22 6.95 -2.83
N LYS A 43 -13.00 6.09 -2.17
CA LYS A 43 -12.85 4.62 -2.20
C LYS A 43 -12.90 4.02 -3.61
N ASP A 44 -13.62 4.64 -4.53
CA ASP A 44 -13.74 4.16 -5.90
C ASP A 44 -12.47 4.42 -6.74
N ASN A 45 -11.56 5.27 -6.26
CA ASN A 45 -10.38 5.73 -7.01
C ASN A 45 -9.06 5.16 -6.43
N ILE A 46 -9.15 4.15 -5.56
CA ILE A 46 -8.02 3.44 -4.96
C ILE A 46 -8.36 1.96 -4.82
N PHE A 47 -7.35 1.09 -4.90
CA PHE A 47 -7.49 -0.35 -4.79
C PHE A 47 -7.01 -0.83 -3.41
N ILE A 48 -7.93 -0.96 -2.47
CA ILE A 48 -7.62 -1.49 -1.14
C ILE A 48 -7.84 -3.00 -1.10
N PHE A 49 -6.88 -3.72 -0.50
CA PHE A 49 -6.94 -5.15 -0.24
C PHE A 49 -6.36 -5.47 1.16
N GLY A 50 -6.38 -6.75 1.51
CA GLY A 50 -5.72 -7.28 2.69
C GLY A 50 -6.51 -7.08 3.97
N LEU A 51 -5.93 -7.59 5.04
CA LEU A 51 -6.43 -7.50 6.40
C LEU A 51 -6.34 -6.06 6.92
N THR A 52 -7.31 -5.70 7.76
CA THR A 52 -7.21 -4.52 8.62
C THR A 52 -6.26 -4.74 9.78
N THR A 53 -5.78 -3.66 10.40
CA THR A 53 -4.91 -3.73 11.59
C THR A 53 -5.55 -4.54 12.72
N GLU A 54 -6.87 -4.39 12.92
CA GLU A 54 -7.64 -5.14 13.91
C GLU A 54 -7.67 -6.64 13.60
N GLU A 55 -7.88 -7.02 12.34
CA GLU A 55 -7.88 -8.42 11.90
C GLU A 55 -6.49 -9.05 12.01
N VAL A 56 -5.43 -8.32 11.64
CA VAL A 56 -4.03 -8.74 11.83
C VAL A 56 -3.78 -9.08 13.31
N MET A 57 -4.19 -8.21 14.23
CA MET A 57 -4.03 -8.47 15.67
C MET A 57 -4.86 -9.67 16.13
N GLN A 58 -6.11 -9.80 15.69
CA GLN A 58 -6.96 -10.93 16.05
C GLN A 58 -6.39 -12.27 15.60
N ILE A 59 -5.93 -12.35 14.35
CA ILE A 59 -5.37 -13.59 13.79
C ILE A 59 -4.06 -13.95 14.50
N LYS A 60 -3.17 -12.98 14.73
CA LYS A 60 -1.94 -13.21 15.50
C LYS A 60 -2.24 -13.73 16.91
N ASN A 61 -3.19 -13.11 17.61
CA ASN A 61 -3.59 -13.53 18.97
C ASN A 61 -4.27 -14.91 19.00
N SER A 62 -4.88 -15.33 17.90
CA SER A 62 -5.55 -16.62 17.77
C SER A 62 -4.60 -17.77 17.39
N GLY A 63 -3.31 -17.48 17.22
CA GLY A 63 -2.30 -18.49 16.85
C GLY A 63 -2.18 -18.66 15.34
N TYR A 64 -1.85 -17.58 14.63
CA TYR A 64 -1.60 -17.59 13.19
C TYR A 64 -0.70 -18.75 12.74
N ASN A 65 -1.18 -19.55 11.79
CA ASN A 65 -0.41 -20.61 11.15
C ASN A 65 -0.36 -20.41 9.62
N PRO A 66 0.80 -20.07 9.04
CA PRO A 66 0.93 -19.85 7.59
C PRO A 66 0.61 -21.12 6.76
N TYR A 67 0.77 -22.32 7.33
CA TYR A 67 0.44 -23.56 6.62
C TYR A 67 -1.05 -23.67 6.28
N ASP A 68 -1.94 -23.07 7.06
CA ASP A 68 -3.38 -23.13 6.80
C ASP A 68 -3.72 -22.40 5.49
N TYR A 69 -3.00 -21.31 5.19
CA TYR A 69 -3.15 -20.54 3.95
C TYR A 69 -2.46 -21.25 2.78
N TYR A 70 -1.26 -21.79 3.02
CA TYR A 70 -0.52 -22.56 2.02
C TYR A 70 -1.28 -23.80 1.54
N GLU A 71 -1.91 -24.56 2.44
CA GLU A 71 -2.65 -25.77 2.05
C GLU A 71 -4.00 -25.46 1.38
N LYS A 72 -4.62 -24.33 1.72
CA LYS A 72 -5.94 -23.95 1.20
C LYS A 72 -5.89 -23.34 -0.21
N ASN A 73 -4.80 -22.63 -0.56
CA ASN A 73 -4.68 -21.96 -1.84
C ASN A 73 -3.67 -22.69 -2.76
N GLN A 74 -4.19 -23.33 -3.80
CA GLN A 74 -3.38 -24.16 -4.71
C GLN A 74 -2.36 -23.35 -5.52
N GLU A 75 -2.72 -22.13 -5.93
CA GLU A 75 -1.82 -21.24 -6.69
C GLU A 75 -0.65 -20.78 -5.81
N LEU A 76 -0.95 -20.36 -4.58
CA LEU A 76 0.07 -20.00 -3.59
C LEU A 76 1.00 -21.19 -3.31
N LYS A 77 0.42 -22.38 -3.13
CA LYS A 77 1.16 -23.62 -2.88
C LYS A 77 2.12 -23.92 -4.02
N GLU A 78 1.67 -23.81 -5.25
CA GLU A 78 2.49 -24.03 -6.43
C GLU A 78 3.62 -22.99 -6.52
N ALA A 79 3.33 -21.70 -6.33
CA ALA A 79 4.32 -20.64 -6.37
C ALA A 79 5.44 -20.86 -5.34
N LEU A 80 5.10 -21.15 -4.08
CA LEU A 80 6.09 -21.42 -3.04
C LEU A 80 6.87 -22.71 -3.31
N ASN A 81 6.23 -23.75 -3.84
CA ASN A 81 6.90 -24.99 -4.21
C ASN A 81 7.91 -24.80 -5.34
N MET A 82 7.60 -23.96 -6.34
CA MET A 82 8.53 -23.64 -7.43
C MET A 82 9.76 -22.91 -6.88
N ILE A 83 9.57 -21.95 -5.98
CA ILE A 83 10.66 -21.22 -5.33
C ILE A 83 11.51 -22.19 -4.48
N GLU A 84 10.89 -23.02 -3.65
CA GLU A 84 11.60 -23.96 -2.76
C GLU A 84 12.39 -25.01 -3.53
N LYS A 85 11.85 -25.52 -4.65
CA LYS A 85 12.48 -26.57 -5.47
C LYS A 85 13.54 -26.03 -6.43
N GLY A 86 13.86 -24.74 -6.36
CA GLY A 86 14.91 -24.15 -7.19
C GLY A 86 14.52 -23.98 -8.66
N TYR A 87 13.23 -23.95 -8.99
CA TYR A 87 12.75 -23.81 -10.37
C TYR A 87 13.36 -22.58 -11.06
N PHE A 88 13.51 -21.47 -10.32
CA PHE A 88 14.07 -20.21 -10.81
C PHE A 88 15.60 -20.10 -10.68
N SER A 89 16.26 -21.08 -10.03
CA SER A 89 17.72 -21.12 -9.87
C SER A 89 18.22 -22.57 -9.91
N PRO A 90 18.18 -23.25 -11.07
CA PRO A 90 18.50 -24.68 -11.16
C PRO A 90 19.93 -25.01 -10.73
N GLU A 91 20.89 -24.11 -10.97
CA GLU A 91 22.30 -24.27 -10.61
C GLU A 91 22.56 -24.09 -9.11
N ASN A 92 21.63 -23.44 -8.39
CA ASN A 92 21.68 -23.29 -6.95
C ASN A 92 20.26 -23.40 -6.37
N ALA A 93 19.76 -24.64 -6.31
CA ALA A 93 18.36 -24.91 -5.98
C ALA A 93 17.96 -24.42 -4.58
N ASN A 94 18.91 -24.31 -3.65
CA ASN A 94 18.66 -23.86 -2.28
C ASN A 94 18.73 -22.34 -2.10
N LEU A 95 19.06 -21.57 -3.16
CA LEU A 95 19.29 -20.13 -3.08
C LEU A 95 18.12 -19.37 -2.42
N PHE A 96 16.88 -19.74 -2.74
CA PHE A 96 15.67 -19.07 -2.25
C PHE A 96 14.99 -19.79 -1.09
N LYS A 97 15.54 -20.91 -0.63
CA LYS A 97 14.99 -21.67 0.51
C LYS A 97 14.76 -20.80 1.76
N PRO A 98 15.67 -19.87 2.14
CA PRO A 98 15.44 -19.00 3.30
C PRO A 98 14.19 -18.12 3.20
N ILE A 99 13.74 -17.77 1.99
CA ILE A 99 12.51 -16.99 1.78
C ILE A 99 11.29 -17.87 2.07
N VAL A 100 11.27 -19.11 1.58
CA VAL A 100 10.17 -20.04 1.85
C VAL A 100 10.13 -20.44 3.32
N ASP A 101 11.31 -20.66 3.93
CA ASP A 101 11.43 -20.94 5.36
C ASP A 101 10.87 -19.78 6.20
N SER A 102 11.17 -18.52 5.84
CA SER A 102 10.66 -17.37 6.58
C SER A 102 9.12 -17.29 6.59
N LEU A 103 8.50 -17.71 5.48
CA LEU A 103 7.05 -17.72 5.30
C LEU A 103 6.38 -18.93 5.98
N LEU A 104 6.88 -20.15 5.76
CA LEU A 104 6.19 -21.35 6.24
C LEU A 104 6.68 -21.82 7.61
N ARG A 105 7.97 -21.66 7.91
CA ARG A 105 8.62 -22.29 9.08
C ARG A 105 8.90 -21.31 10.20
N ASN A 106 9.12 -20.03 9.87
CA ASN A 106 9.39 -18.98 10.85
C ASN A 106 8.18 -18.07 11.13
N GLY A 107 6.98 -18.53 10.76
CA GLY A 107 5.72 -17.95 11.21
C GLY A 107 5.22 -16.76 10.41
N ASP A 108 5.86 -16.40 9.29
CA ASP A 108 5.43 -15.30 8.39
C ASP A 108 5.04 -14.03 9.17
N THR A 109 6.05 -13.38 9.76
CA THR A 109 5.90 -12.23 10.66
C THR A 109 4.94 -11.14 10.16
N TYR A 110 4.90 -10.97 8.84
CA TYR A 110 4.17 -9.93 8.13
C TYR A 110 2.87 -10.44 7.49
N MET A 111 2.48 -11.70 7.75
CA MET A 111 1.22 -12.30 7.29
C MET A 111 1.01 -12.24 5.77
N LEU A 112 2.08 -12.36 4.99
CA LEU A 112 2.02 -12.34 3.53
C LEU A 112 1.08 -13.43 2.99
N LEU A 113 1.08 -14.61 3.60
CA LEU A 113 0.24 -15.71 3.12
C LEU A 113 -1.24 -15.46 3.39
N ALA A 114 -1.56 -14.71 4.45
CA ALA A 114 -2.92 -14.33 4.75
C ALA A 114 -3.47 -13.29 3.76
N ASP A 115 -2.64 -12.35 3.33
CA ASP A 115 -3.03 -11.30 2.39
C ASP A 115 -3.00 -11.74 0.92
N TYR A 116 -2.24 -12.80 0.59
CA TYR A 116 -1.95 -13.23 -0.79
C TYR A 116 -3.19 -13.30 -1.69
N GLU A 117 -4.22 -14.04 -1.28
CA GLU A 117 -5.42 -14.24 -2.11
C GLU A 117 -6.16 -12.91 -2.37
N SER A 118 -6.27 -12.06 -1.35
CA SER A 118 -6.91 -10.76 -1.49
C SER A 118 -6.10 -9.81 -2.39
N TYR A 119 -4.77 -9.90 -2.34
CA TYR A 119 -3.86 -9.14 -3.21
C TYR A 119 -4.03 -9.55 -4.68
N ILE A 120 -4.01 -10.87 -4.98
CA ILE A 120 -4.22 -11.39 -6.33
C ILE A 120 -5.58 -10.95 -6.88
N ASN A 121 -6.65 -11.14 -6.11
CA ASN A 121 -8.00 -10.67 -6.49
C ASN A 121 -8.06 -9.16 -6.76
N CYS A 122 -7.29 -8.37 -6.02
CA CYS A 122 -7.19 -6.94 -6.23
C CYS A 122 -6.41 -6.60 -7.50
N GLN A 123 -5.29 -7.28 -7.77
CA GLN A 123 -4.52 -7.13 -9.01
C GLN A 123 -5.33 -7.51 -10.26
N GLU A 124 -6.22 -8.50 -10.16
CA GLU A 124 -7.16 -8.81 -11.24
C GLU A 124 -8.12 -7.65 -11.50
N ARG A 125 -8.66 -7.01 -10.45
CA ARG A 125 -9.52 -5.82 -10.59
C ARG A 125 -8.77 -4.66 -11.22
N VAL A 126 -7.50 -4.46 -10.85
CA VAL A 126 -6.61 -3.47 -11.48
C VAL A 126 -6.46 -3.77 -12.97
N SER A 127 -6.17 -5.02 -13.32
CA SER A 127 -5.98 -5.48 -14.70
C SER A 127 -7.23 -5.23 -15.54
N ARG A 128 -8.42 -5.62 -15.03
CA ARG A 128 -9.71 -5.38 -15.70
C ARG A 128 -10.01 -3.89 -15.88
N LEU A 129 -9.73 -3.05 -14.89
CA LEU A 129 -9.92 -1.60 -15.03
C LEU A 129 -8.97 -1.01 -16.07
N TYR A 130 -7.72 -1.49 -16.12
CA TYR A 130 -6.71 -0.97 -17.03
C TYR A 130 -7.08 -1.16 -18.52
N GLU A 131 -7.91 -2.16 -18.82
CA GLU A 131 -8.49 -2.35 -20.15
C GLU A 131 -9.46 -1.22 -20.55
N ASP A 132 -10.21 -0.67 -19.58
CA ASP A 132 -11.02 0.54 -19.76
C ASP A 132 -10.16 1.79 -19.58
N ARG A 133 -9.52 2.20 -20.67
CA ARG A 133 -8.64 3.38 -20.69
C ARG A 133 -9.34 4.66 -20.25
N HIS A 134 -10.64 4.81 -20.52
CA HIS A 134 -11.37 6.03 -20.19
C HIS A 134 -11.61 6.10 -18.67
N GLU A 135 -12.11 5.02 -18.08
CA GLU A 135 -12.33 4.98 -16.63
C GLU A 135 -10.99 5.01 -15.87
N TRP A 136 -9.94 4.33 -16.36
CA TRP A 136 -8.60 4.44 -15.78
C TRP A 136 -8.08 5.88 -15.75
N ALA A 137 -8.15 6.58 -16.90
CA ALA A 137 -7.70 7.97 -17.01
C ALA A 137 -8.51 8.90 -16.10
N LYS A 138 -9.84 8.71 -16.03
CA LYS A 138 -10.71 9.48 -15.14
C LYS A 138 -10.29 9.30 -13.68
N LYS A 139 -10.11 8.07 -13.21
CA LYS A 139 -9.68 7.79 -11.83
C LYS A 139 -8.29 8.35 -11.54
N SER A 140 -7.38 8.28 -12.51
CA SER A 140 -6.04 8.86 -12.43
C SER A 140 -6.07 10.38 -12.26
N ILE A 141 -6.86 11.08 -13.08
CA ILE A 141 -7.06 12.54 -12.97
C ILE A 141 -7.69 12.92 -11.63
N LEU A 142 -8.68 12.14 -11.17
CA LEU A 142 -9.32 12.36 -9.86
C LEU A 142 -8.34 12.15 -8.70
N ASN A 143 -7.37 11.24 -8.81
CA ASN A 143 -6.28 11.14 -7.84
C ASN A 143 -5.50 12.46 -7.84
N VAL A 144 -4.92 12.86 -8.98
CA VAL A 144 -4.11 14.09 -9.08
C VAL A 144 -4.85 15.32 -8.52
N ALA A 145 -6.12 15.49 -8.89
CA ALA A 145 -6.92 16.64 -8.48
C ALA A 145 -7.16 16.72 -6.95
N ASN A 146 -7.21 15.58 -6.26
CA ASN A 146 -7.52 15.50 -4.83
C ASN A 146 -6.29 15.35 -3.93
N MET A 147 -5.07 15.32 -4.49
CA MET A 147 -3.85 15.15 -3.70
C MET A 147 -3.31 16.45 -3.07
N GLY A 148 -4.02 17.58 -3.18
CA GLY A 148 -3.57 18.87 -2.66
C GLY A 148 -3.27 18.89 -1.16
N LYS A 149 -3.99 18.07 -0.37
CA LYS A 149 -3.74 17.88 1.07
C LYS A 149 -2.32 17.37 1.36
N PHE A 150 -1.69 16.66 0.44
CA PHE A 150 -0.37 16.06 0.67
C PHE A 150 0.79 16.99 0.31
N SER A 151 0.51 18.27 0.03
CA SER A 151 1.56 19.28 -0.17
C SER A 151 2.35 19.54 1.11
N SER A 152 3.67 19.54 1.00
CA SER A 152 4.57 19.91 2.11
C SER A 152 4.34 21.34 2.59
N ASP A 153 3.85 22.25 1.73
CA ASP A 153 3.52 23.62 2.12
C ASP A 153 2.45 23.65 3.22
N ARG A 154 1.51 22.70 3.20
CA ARG A 154 0.50 22.57 4.26
C ARG A 154 1.16 22.11 5.56
N THR A 155 1.97 21.05 5.51
CA THR A 155 2.67 20.52 6.68
C THR A 155 3.58 21.58 7.32
N ILE A 156 4.34 22.33 6.53
CA ILE A 156 5.18 23.42 7.04
C ILE A 156 4.34 24.52 7.71
N LYS A 157 3.17 24.86 7.15
CA LYS A 157 2.26 25.83 7.78
C LYS A 157 1.70 25.35 9.12
N GLU A 158 1.33 24.08 9.22
CA GLU A 158 0.84 23.47 10.46
C GLU A 158 1.93 23.47 11.52
N TYR A 159 3.14 23.01 11.20
CA TYR A 159 4.30 23.03 12.13
C TYR A 159 4.65 24.44 12.60
N ALA A 160 4.70 25.40 11.68
CA ALA A 160 5.02 26.78 12.00
C ALA A 160 4.02 27.39 12.97
N LYS A 161 2.72 27.16 12.76
CA LYS A 161 1.65 27.69 13.61
C LYS A 161 1.56 26.97 14.97
N GLU A 162 1.61 25.64 14.97
CA GLU A 162 1.22 24.83 16.13
C GLU A 162 2.39 24.45 17.03
N ILE A 163 3.62 24.38 16.49
CA ILE A 163 4.79 23.94 17.24
C ILE A 163 5.82 25.06 17.34
N TRP A 164 6.17 25.71 16.23
CA TRP A 164 7.24 26.72 16.23
C TRP A 164 6.79 28.11 16.68
N GLY A 165 5.47 28.37 16.72
CA GLY A 165 4.91 29.66 17.11
C GLY A 165 5.22 30.79 16.13
N ILE A 166 5.48 30.47 14.87
CA ILE A 166 5.75 31.43 13.80
C ILE A 166 4.42 31.83 13.16
N ASN A 167 4.11 33.13 13.14
CA ASN A 167 2.94 33.63 12.44
C ASN A 167 3.24 33.74 10.93
N ILE A 168 2.48 33.01 10.12
CA ILE A 168 2.55 33.01 8.65
C ILE A 168 1.39 33.83 8.10
N ASP A 169 1.14 35.00 8.67
CA ASP A 169 0.28 35.98 8.02
C ASP A 169 1.06 36.57 6.84
N LYS A 170 0.44 36.51 5.65
CA LYS A 170 0.99 37.14 4.44
C LYS A 170 1.34 38.59 4.78
N ASP A 171 2.60 38.94 4.57
CA ASP A 171 3.02 40.32 4.52
C ASP A 171 2.12 41.04 3.49
N LYS A 172 1.25 41.93 3.98
CA LYS A 172 0.35 42.76 3.16
C LYS A 172 1.12 43.84 2.37
N SER A 173 2.46 43.81 2.40
CA SER A 173 3.33 44.79 1.75
C SER A 173 3.45 44.65 0.23
N LEU A 174 3.02 43.53 -0.37
CA LEU A 174 3.00 43.35 -1.84
C LEU A 174 1.63 43.70 -2.43
N ASN A 175 1.18 44.93 -2.18
CA ASN A 175 0.17 45.58 -3.00
C ASN A 175 0.89 46.75 -3.69
N PRO A 176 1.31 46.63 -4.97
CA PRO A 176 1.76 47.81 -5.69
C PRO A 176 0.50 48.67 -5.93
N LYS A 177 0.27 49.62 -5.02
CA LYS A 177 -0.61 50.75 -5.29
C LYS A 177 0.08 51.63 -6.33
N SER A 178 -0.76 52.10 -7.27
CA SER A 178 -0.57 53.10 -8.34
C SER A 178 0.32 52.71 -9.51
#